data_AF-A0AA45G8N6-F1
#
_entry.id   AF-A0AA45G8N6-F1
#
_cell.length_a   1.000
_cell.length_b   1.000
_cell.length_c   1.000
_cell.angle_alpha   90.00
_cell.angle_beta   90.00
_cell.angle_gamma   90.00
#
_symmetry.space_group_name_H-M   'P 1'
#
loop_
_entity.id
_entity.type
_entity.pdbx_description
1 polymer ?
#
loop_
_entity_poly.entity_id
_entity_poly.type
_entity_poly.pdbx_seq_one_letter_code
_entity_poly.pdbx_strand_id
1 'polypeptide(L)'
;MPTALPRIQVTQTPQVAEALEVAARTWPDVPRSELVTRLMTAGAETLETERADRRARRRRQLDRLRGTVDYPPAYLDDLRAGWPE
;
A
#
# COMPACT_ATOMS: atom_id res chain seq x y z
N MET A 1 -9.19 -9.64 34.43
CA MET A 1 -8.89 -8.38 33.73
C MET A 1 -9.34 -8.48 32.27
N PRO A 2 -10.51 -7.95 31.90
CA PRO A 2 -10.85 -7.75 30.49
C PRO A 2 -10.01 -6.58 29.96
N THR A 3 -9.19 -6.84 28.95
CA THR A 3 -8.49 -5.78 28.20
C THR A 3 -9.49 -5.10 27.28
N ALA A 4 -9.53 -3.77 27.24
CA ALA A 4 -10.46 -3.00 26.39
C ALA A 4 -10.20 -3.18 24.87
N LEU A 5 -9.02 -3.68 24.50
CA LEU A 5 -8.63 -3.90 23.11
C LEU A 5 -9.00 -5.30 22.62
N PRO A 6 -9.45 -5.44 21.35
CA PRO A 6 -9.65 -6.73 20.71
C PRO A 6 -8.37 -7.57 20.73
N ARG A 7 -8.49 -8.87 21.03
CA ARG A 7 -7.37 -9.80 20.99
C ARG A 7 -7.20 -10.36 19.59
N ILE A 8 -5.98 -10.34 19.09
CA ILE A 8 -5.59 -11.02 17.86
C ILE A 8 -4.84 -12.29 18.27
N GLN A 9 -5.36 -13.45 17.89
CA GLN A 9 -4.70 -14.73 18.10
C GLN A 9 -3.88 -15.07 16.84
N VAL A 10 -2.59 -15.32 17.02
CA VAL A 10 -1.69 -15.69 15.92
C VAL A 10 -1.06 -17.03 16.27
N THR A 11 -1.26 -18.01 15.40
CA THR A 11 -0.58 -19.30 15.50
C THR A 11 0.82 -19.17 14.91
N GLN A 12 1.84 -19.60 15.64
CA GLN A 12 3.22 -19.61 15.16
C GLN A 12 3.42 -20.74 14.13
N THR A 13 3.09 -20.46 12.87
CA THR A 13 3.44 -21.33 11.75
C THR A 13 4.95 -21.27 11.47
N PRO A 14 5.52 -22.20 10.68
CA PRO A 14 6.93 -22.13 10.30
C PRO A 14 7.34 -20.78 9.68
N GLN A 15 6.48 -20.19 8.86
CA GLN A 15 6.70 -18.88 8.24
C GLN A 15 6.72 -17.75 9.28
N VAL A 16 5.82 -17.80 10.27
CA VAL A 16 5.80 -16.82 11.38
C VAL A 16 7.05 -16.98 12.24
N ALA A 17 7.51 -18.21 12.48
CA ALA A 17 8.74 -18.46 13.21
C ALA A 17 9.96 -17.86 12.48
N GLU A 18 10.10 -18.10 11.19
CA GLU A 18 11.17 -17.53 10.37
C GLU A 18 11.14 -15.99 10.36
N ALA A 19 9.95 -15.40 10.18
CA ALA A 19 9.77 -13.95 10.24
C ALA A 19 10.19 -13.36 11.60
N LEU A 20 9.89 -14.05 12.70
CA LEU A 20 10.32 -13.64 14.04
C LEU A 20 11.83 -13.77 14.23
N GLU A 21 12.49 -14.75 13.63
CA GLU A 21 13.95 -14.85 13.68
C GLU A 21 14.62 -13.71 12.89
N VAL A 22 14.05 -13.34 11.74
CA VAL A 22 14.48 -12.13 11.01
C VAL A 22 14.29 -10.89 11.88
N ALA A 23 13.13 -10.75 12.51
CA ALA A 23 12.82 -9.63 13.39
C ALA A 23 13.77 -9.55 14.59
N ALA A 24 14.10 -10.68 15.22
CA ALA A 24 15.02 -10.73 16.36
C ALA A 24 16.45 -10.32 15.98
N ARG A 25 16.90 -10.61 14.75
CA ARG A 25 18.19 -10.11 14.24
C ARG A 25 18.17 -8.60 13.97
N THR A 26 17.05 -8.07 13.50
CA THR A 26 16.88 -6.64 13.20
C THR A 26 16.68 -5.81 14.47
N TRP A 27 15.96 -6.35 15.45
CA TRP A 27 15.67 -5.72 16.74
C TRP A 27 16.13 -6.64 17.87
N PRO A 28 17.43 -6.63 18.21
CA PRO A 28 17.95 -7.41 19.32
C PRO A 28 17.32 -6.97 20.65
N ASP A 29 17.30 -7.88 21.63
CA ASP A 29 16.82 -7.65 23.01
C ASP A 29 15.32 -7.31 23.17
N VAL A 30 14.54 -7.43 22.09
CA VAL A 30 13.09 -7.20 22.12
C VAL A 30 12.34 -8.52 22.36
N PRO A 31 11.36 -8.55 23.29
CA PRO A 31 10.59 -9.77 23.54
C PRO A 31 9.77 -10.17 22.31
N ARG A 32 9.58 -11.48 22.10
CA ARG A 32 8.89 -12.01 20.89
C ARG A 32 7.49 -11.44 20.68
N SER A 33 6.73 -11.17 21.75
CA SER A 33 5.41 -10.55 21.64
C SER A 33 5.47 -9.14 21.06
N GLU A 34 6.49 -8.36 21.42
CA GLU A 34 6.71 -7.02 20.88
C GLU A 34 7.24 -7.08 19.43
N LEU A 35 8.05 -8.09 19.09
CA LEU A 35 8.46 -8.33 17.70
C LEU A 35 7.25 -8.55 16.78
N VAL A 36 6.21 -9.26 17.24
CA VAL A 36 4.96 -9.43 16.47
C VAL A 36 4.32 -8.07 16.18
N THR A 37 4.21 -7.20 17.19
CA THR A 37 3.67 -5.85 17.01
C THR A 37 4.52 -5.02 16.03
N ARG A 38 5.84 -5.02 16.19
CA ARG A 38 6.76 -4.29 15.30
C ARG A 38 6.68 -4.77 13.86
N LEU A 39 6.63 -6.08 13.64
CA LEU A 39 6.45 -6.66 12.31
C LEU A 39 5.12 -6.23 11.67
N MET A 40 4.02 -6.24 12.41
CA MET A 40 2.72 -5.79 11.90
C MET A 40 2.74 -4.32 11.50
N THR A 41 3.35 -3.46 12.32
CA THR A 41 3.46 -2.02 12.03
C THR A 41 4.39 -1.76 10.84
N ALA A 42 5.56 -2.40 10.79
CA ALA A 42 6.48 -2.28 9.65
C ALA A 42 5.87 -2.80 8.34
N GLY A 43 5.06 -3.87 8.40
CA GLY A 43 4.30 -4.37 7.27
C GLY A 43 3.29 -3.34 6.75
N ALA A 44 2.57 -2.66 7.65
CA ALA A 44 1.63 -1.60 7.27
C ALA A 44 2.33 -0.41 6.58
N GLU A 45 3.46 0.04 7.13
CA GLU A 45 4.27 1.11 6.53
C GLU A 45 4.79 0.75 5.13
N THR A 46 5.22 -0.50 4.96
CA THR A 46 5.66 -1.03 3.66
C THR A 46 4.51 -1.00 2.65
N LEU A 47 3.32 -1.48 3.03
CA LEU A 47 2.13 -1.47 2.16
C LEU A 47 1.70 -0.06 1.75
N GLU A 48 1.77 0.91 2.67
CA GLU A 48 1.47 2.31 2.35
C GLU A 48 2.51 2.92 1.39
N THR A 49 3.79 2.61 1.58
CA THR A 49 4.86 3.04 0.68
C THR A 49 4.66 2.46 -0.72
N GLU A 50 4.36 1.17 -0.85
CA GLU A 50 4.06 0.54 -2.13
C GLU A 50 2.83 1.14 -2.82
N ARG A 51 1.80 1.52 -2.06
CA ARG A 51 0.61 2.21 -2.60
C ARG A 51 0.98 3.60 -3.10
N ALA A 52 1.78 4.36 -2.35
CA ALA A 52 2.26 5.67 -2.75
C ALA A 52 3.10 5.58 -4.03
N ASP A 53 4.02 4.61 -4.11
CA ASP A 53 4.86 4.38 -5.28
C ASP A 53 4.05 3.98 -6.51
N ARG A 54 3.06 3.10 -6.36
CA ARG A 54 2.15 2.75 -7.45
C ARG A 54 1.38 3.97 -7.95
N ARG A 55 0.87 4.82 -7.04
CA ARG A 55 0.20 6.07 -7.42
C ARG A 55 1.15 7.03 -8.15
N ALA A 56 2.38 7.19 -7.65
CA ALA A 56 3.39 8.04 -8.27
C ALA A 56 3.80 7.54 -9.66
N ARG A 57 3.99 6.22 -9.84
CA ARG A 57 4.26 5.60 -11.15
C ARG A 57 3.12 5.86 -12.14
N ARG A 58 1.87 5.63 -11.73
CA ARG A 58 0.69 5.91 -12.55
C ARG A 58 0.62 7.39 -12.93
N ARG A 59 0.84 8.30 -11.97
CA ARG A 59 0.84 9.75 -12.23
C ARG A 59 1.88 10.14 -13.27
N ARG A 60 3.13 9.67 -13.12
CA ARG A 60 4.21 9.92 -14.09
C ARG A 60 3.89 9.42 -15.49
N GLN A 61 3.21 8.28 -15.61
CA GLN A 61 2.77 7.76 -16.92
C GLN A 61 1.70 8.65 -17.55
N LEU A 62 0.70 9.09 -16.77
CA LEU A 62 -0.32 10.01 -17.25
C LEU A 62 0.27 11.36 -17.65
N ASP A 63 1.20 11.89 -16.86
CA ASP A 63 1.86 13.17 -17.17
C ASP A 63 2.69 13.07 -18.46
N ARG A 64 3.30 11.92 -18.74
CA ARG A 64 4.02 11.67 -20.01
C ARG A 64 3.10 11.63 -21.22
N LEU A 65 1.89 11.09 -21.06
CA LEU A 65 0.89 11.01 -22.13
C LEU A 65 0.05 12.30 -22.26
N ARG A 66 0.20 13.23 -21.31
CA ARG A 66 -0.55 14.48 -21.34
C ARG A 66 -0.11 15.31 -22.53
N GLY A 67 -1.07 15.67 -23.38
CA GLY A 67 -0.82 16.52 -24.55
C GLY A 67 -0.07 15.82 -25.68
N THR A 68 0.10 14.49 -25.64
CA THR A 68 0.66 13.74 -26.79
C THR A 68 -0.35 13.48 -27.88
N VAL A 69 -1.65 13.66 -27.60
CA VAL A 69 -2.72 13.56 -28.59
C VAL A 69 -3.04 14.96 -29.09
N ASP A 70 -2.87 15.17 -30.39
CA ASP A 70 -3.31 16.39 -31.06
C ASP A 70 -4.79 16.26 -31.40
N TYR A 71 -5.62 17.03 -30.70
CA TYR A 71 -7.06 17.01 -30.91
C TYR A 71 -7.44 18.07 -31.95
N PRO A 72 -8.27 17.72 -32.95
CA PRO A 72 -8.75 18.70 -33.92
C PRO A 72 -9.46 19.88 -33.25
N PRO A 73 -9.46 21.07 -33.88
CA PRO A 73 -10.33 22.16 -33.47
C PRO A 73 -11.80 21.69 -33.39
N ALA A 74 -12.56 22.20 -32.42
CA ALA A 74 -13.97 21.85 -32.16
C ALA A 74 -14.28 20.40 -31.73
N TYR A 75 -13.26 19.52 -31.58
CA TYR A 75 -13.45 18.11 -31.20
C TYR A 75 -14.34 17.91 -29.96
N LEU A 76 -14.18 18.74 -28.93
CA LEU A 76 -14.97 18.63 -27.70
C LEU A 76 -16.44 19.04 -27.88
N ASP A 77 -16.72 19.96 -28.79
CA ASP A 77 -18.08 20.44 -29.04
C ASP A 77 -18.85 19.39 -29.86
N ASP A 78 -18.21 18.81 -30.87
CA ASP A 78 -18.75 17.69 -31.64
C ASP A 78 -19.01 16.46 -30.76
N LEU A 79 -18.11 16.16 -29.83
CA LEU A 79 -18.27 15.04 -28.90
C LEU A 79 -19.46 15.23 -27.96
N ARG A 80 -19.64 16.45 -27.42
CA ARG A 80 -20.74 16.77 -26.50
C ARG A 80 -22.09 16.79 -27.19
N ALA A 81 -22.16 17.23 -28.45
CA ALA A 81 -23.39 17.22 -29.23
C ALA A 81 -23.96 15.80 -29.44
N GLY A 82 -23.13 14.76 -29.34
CA GLY A 82 -23.53 13.36 -29.48
C GLY A 82 -24.02 12.67 -28.20
N TRP A 83 -23.99 13.35 -27.04
CA TRP A 83 -24.48 12.78 -25.78
C TRP A 83 -25.90 13.29 -25.47
N PRO A 84 -26.89 12.41 -25.29
CA PRO A 84 -28.20 12.82 -24.78
C PRO A 84 -28.08 13.28 -23.31
N GLU A 85 -28.94 14.23 -22.92
CA GLU A 85 -29.02 14.81 -21.57
C GLU A 85 -29.13 13.76 -20.44
#